data_AF-A0A0J1KL59-F1
#
_entry.id   AF-A0A0J1KL59-F1
#
_cell.length_a   1.000
_cell.length_b   1.000
_cell.length_c   1.000
_cell.angle_alpha   90.00
_cell.angle_beta   90.00
_cell.angle_gamma   90.00
#
_symmetry.space_group_name_H-M   'P 1'
#
loop_
_entity.id
_entity.type
_entity.pdbx_description
1 polymer ?
#
loop_
_entity_poly.entity_id
_entity_poly.type
_entity_poly.pdbx_seq_one_letter_code
_entity_poly.pdbx_strand_id
1 'polypeptide(L)'
;MYSFIEKAIDGEYSAISCYQHLINLAPSKEIKERITEIRNDEMRHFRTFSNLYTQLTGKNHQPKMIENCPNQFNAGIDFAFKDEQETVDFYLETASKTDNLKIKEAFIRAAHDEQNHAVWFLYFLNKRVS
;
A
#
# COMPACT_ATOMS: atom_id res chain seq x y z
N MET A 1 -15.94 4.34 9.97
CA MET A 1 -14.96 5.36 9.52
C MET A 1 -13.62 5.17 10.20
N TYR A 2 -13.53 5.28 11.53
CA TYR A 2 -12.28 5.06 12.28
C TYR A 2 -11.65 3.71 11.97
N SER A 3 -12.43 2.62 11.99
CA SER A 3 -11.98 1.28 11.63
C SER A 3 -11.43 1.14 10.21
N PHE A 4 -11.89 1.96 9.27
CA PHE A 4 -11.36 1.96 7.91
C PHE A 4 -10.00 2.65 7.83
N ILE A 5 -9.83 3.75 8.56
CA ILE A 5 -8.54 4.45 8.65
C ILE A 5 -7.52 3.60 9.41
N GLU A 6 -7.91 2.93 10.50
CA GLU A 6 -7.05 1.97 11.21
C GLU A 6 -6.59 0.84 10.28
N LYS A 7 -7.53 0.24 9.53
CA LYS A 7 -7.20 -0.81 8.57
C LYS A 7 -6.26 -0.31 7.47
N ALA A 8 -6.47 0.91 6.95
CA ALA A 8 -5.55 1.52 5.99
C ALA A 8 -4.15 1.70 6.59
N ILE A 9 -4.04 2.23 7.82
CA ILE A 9 -2.75 2.39 8.49
C ILE A 9 -2.02 1.05 8.66
N ASP A 10 -2.73 -0.01 9.05
CA ASP A 10 -2.17 -1.35 9.23
C ASP A 10 -1.74 -2.00 7.89
N GLY A 11 -2.53 -1.81 6.84
CA GLY A 11 -2.22 -2.26 5.46
C GLY A 11 -0.96 -1.58 4.93
N GLU A 12 -0.94 -0.25 4.93
CA GLU A 12 0.21 0.54 4.50
C GLU A 12 1.49 0.19 5.27
N TYR A 13 1.38 -0.02 6.57
CA TYR A 13 2.52 -0.45 7.38
C TYR A 13 3.06 -1.83 6.96
N SER A 14 2.15 -2.76 6.63
CA SER A 14 2.50 -4.09 6.13
C SER A 14 3.16 -4.01 4.75
N ALA A 15 2.62 -3.19 3.84
CA ALA A 15 3.18 -2.93 2.51
C ALA A 15 4.59 -2.32 2.59
N ILE A 16 4.81 -1.30 3.43
CA ILE A 16 6.13 -0.69 3.66
C ILE A 16 7.18 -1.73 4.08
N SER A 17 6.78 -2.65 4.97
CA SER A 17 7.64 -3.73 5.44
C SER A 17 7.92 -4.75 4.34
N CYS A 18 6.87 -5.17 3.60
CA CYS A 18 7.01 -6.12 2.50
C CYS A 18 7.91 -5.55 1.39
N TYR A 19 7.69 -4.31 0.99
CA TYR A 19 8.45 -3.71 -0.10
C TYR A 19 9.91 -3.46 0.30
N GLN A 20 10.18 -3.21 1.58
CA GLN A 20 11.56 -3.21 2.08
C GLN A 20 12.23 -4.57 1.91
N HIS A 21 11.50 -5.65 2.18
CA HIS A 21 11.98 -7.01 1.98
C HIS A 21 12.24 -7.30 0.49
N LEU A 22 11.32 -6.92 -0.40
CA LEU A 22 11.46 -7.12 -1.85
C LEU A 22 12.61 -6.31 -2.45
N ILE A 23 12.87 -5.10 -1.97
CA ILE A 23 14.04 -4.28 -2.36
C ILE A 23 15.36 -5.01 -2.09
N ASN A 24 15.43 -5.78 -1.01
CA ASN A 24 16.63 -6.55 -0.65
C ASN A 24 16.80 -7.80 -1.51
N LEU A 25 15.70 -8.35 -2.03
CA LEU A 25 15.69 -9.53 -2.89
C LEU A 25 15.69 -9.19 -4.40
N ALA A 26 15.53 -7.93 -4.77
CA ALA A 26 15.35 -7.50 -6.15
C ALA A 26 16.54 -7.93 -7.04
N PRO A 27 16.28 -8.59 -8.19
CA PRO A 27 17.33 -9.18 -9.02
C PRO A 27 18.02 -8.15 -9.93
N SER A 28 17.47 -6.94 -10.06
CA SER A 28 18.04 -5.87 -10.89
C SER A 28 17.92 -4.51 -10.22
N LYS A 29 18.82 -3.60 -10.61
CA LYS A 29 18.81 -2.22 -10.15
C LYS A 29 17.51 -1.49 -10.50
N GLU A 30 17.01 -1.69 -11.72
CA GLU A 30 15.76 -1.08 -12.20
C GLU A 30 14.55 -1.49 -11.33
N ILE A 31 14.40 -2.79 -11.06
CA ILE A 31 13.32 -3.31 -10.21
C ILE A 31 13.48 -2.77 -8.79
N LYS A 32 14.70 -2.76 -8.27
CA LYS A 32 15.00 -2.25 -6.93
C LYS A 32 14.63 -0.78 -6.78
N GLU A 33 15.00 0.05 -7.76
CA GLU A 33 14.68 1.48 -7.78
C GLU A 33 13.17 1.71 -7.83
N ARG A 34 12.45 0.99 -8.71
CA ARG A 34 10.99 1.13 -8.79
C ARG A 34 10.26 0.69 -7.52
N ILE A 35 10.62 -0.46 -6.93
CA ILE A 35 10.00 -0.90 -5.65
C ILE A 35 10.36 0.08 -4.52
N THR A 36 11.53 0.72 -4.57
CA THR A 36 11.90 1.78 -3.61
C THR A 36 11.00 3.00 -3.74
N GLU A 37 10.64 3.40 -4.96
CA GLU A 37 9.67 4.47 -5.21
C GLU A 37 8.29 4.11 -4.68
N ILE A 38 7.75 2.94 -5.04
CA ILE A 38 6.45 2.43 -4.54
C ILE A 38 6.44 2.44 -3.00
N ARG A 39 7.49 1.90 -2.36
CA ARG A 39 7.60 1.93 -0.90
C ARG A 39 7.56 3.35 -0.31
N ASN A 40 8.12 4.33 -0.99
CA ASN A 40 8.06 5.72 -0.53
C ASN A 40 6.66 6.31 -0.67
N ASP A 41 5.87 5.81 -1.61
CA ASP A 41 4.46 6.17 -1.81
C ASP A 41 3.62 5.61 -0.65
N GLU A 42 3.81 4.33 -0.28
CA GLU A 42 3.18 3.75 0.92
C GLU A 42 3.53 4.50 2.21
N MET A 43 4.79 4.93 2.35
CA MET A 43 5.20 5.75 3.49
C MET A 43 4.46 7.10 3.54
N ARG A 44 4.05 7.67 2.40
CA ARG A 44 3.22 8.87 2.36
C ARG A 44 1.76 8.55 2.68
N HIS A 45 1.22 7.44 2.18
CA HIS A 45 -0.13 6.99 2.49
C HIS A 45 -0.29 6.71 3.98
N PHE A 46 0.61 5.91 4.56
CA PHE A 46 0.69 5.63 5.99
C PHE A 46 0.65 6.91 6.85
N ARG A 47 1.50 7.89 6.52
CA ARG A 47 1.55 9.18 7.23
C ARG A 47 0.24 9.95 7.07
N THR A 48 -0.34 9.94 5.87
CA THR A 48 -1.60 10.63 5.57
C THR A 48 -2.74 10.05 6.41
N PHE A 49 -2.92 8.73 6.41
CA PHE A 49 -3.96 8.07 7.18
C PHE A 49 -3.72 8.19 8.69
N SER A 50 -2.48 8.07 9.15
CA SER A 50 -2.12 8.29 10.56
C SER A 50 -2.49 9.70 11.02
N ASN A 51 -2.15 10.72 10.23
CA ASN A 51 -2.50 12.10 10.54
C ASN A 51 -4.02 12.33 10.55
N LEU A 52 -4.76 11.75 9.59
CA LEU A 52 -6.22 11.80 9.56
C LEU A 52 -6.82 11.15 10.81
N TYR A 53 -6.32 9.97 11.21
CA TYR A 53 -6.77 9.29 12.42
C TYR A 53 -6.56 10.15 13.67
N THR A 54 -5.36 10.73 13.84
CA THR A 54 -5.05 11.60 14.98
C THR A 54 -5.92 12.85 14.99
N GLN A 55 -6.18 13.47 13.83
CA GLN A 55 -7.06 14.65 13.74
C GLN A 55 -8.50 14.34 14.12
N LEU A 56 -9.00 13.14 13.80
CA LEU A 56 -10.39 12.76 14.07
C LEU A 56 -10.61 12.22 15.49
N THR A 57 -9.60 11.54 16.05
CA THR A 57 -9.73 10.83 17.34
C THR A 57 -9.01 11.48 18.50
N GLY A 58 -8.06 12.39 18.23
CA GLY A 58 -7.13 12.93 19.22
C GLY A 58 -6.09 11.92 19.73
N LYS A 59 -6.00 10.72 19.14
CA LYS A 59 -5.09 9.64 19.54
C LYS A 59 -4.29 9.14 18.34
N ASN A 60 -3.13 8.56 18.62
CA ASN A 60 -2.36 7.85 17.59
C ASN A 60 -2.77 6.38 17.56
N HIS A 61 -2.97 5.83 16.35
CA HIS A 61 -3.08 4.38 16.16
C HIS A 61 -1.70 3.73 16.22
N GLN A 62 -1.61 2.56 16.82
CA GLN A 62 -0.39 1.76 16.83
C GLN A 62 -0.49 0.74 15.70
N PRO A 63 0.29 0.89 14.62
CA PRO A 63 0.15 0.04 13.45
C PRO A 63 0.50 -1.41 13.77
N LYS A 64 -0.24 -2.32 13.13
CA LYS A 64 -0.06 -3.77 13.27
C LYS A 64 0.30 -4.37 11.92
N MET A 65 1.23 -5.33 11.95
CA MET A 65 1.45 -6.22 10.81
C MET A 65 0.23 -7.13 10.68
N ILE A 66 -0.51 -6.98 9.58
CA ILE A 66 -1.69 -7.80 9.29
C ILE A 66 -1.40 -8.89 8.26
N GLU A 67 -0.32 -8.74 7.49
CA GLU A 67 0.06 -9.68 6.44
C GLU A 67 1.56 -9.98 6.44
N ASN A 68 1.91 -11.19 6.00
CA ASN A 68 3.30 -11.64 5.94
C ASN A 68 3.78 -11.67 4.49
N CYS A 69 4.77 -10.84 4.19
CA CYS A 69 5.43 -10.83 2.89
C CYS A 69 6.12 -12.17 2.62
N PRO A 70 5.89 -12.82 1.46
CA PRO A 70 6.60 -14.04 1.10
C PRO A 70 8.12 -13.87 1.01
N ASN A 71 8.87 -14.86 1.49
CA ASN A 71 10.35 -14.83 1.53
C ASN A 71 11.03 -14.98 0.17
N GLN A 72 10.29 -15.39 -0.87
CA GLN A 72 10.81 -15.52 -2.22
C GLN A 72 10.38 -14.32 -3.04
N PHE A 73 11.31 -13.68 -3.74
CA PHE A 73 11.02 -12.50 -4.58
C PHE A 73 9.86 -12.75 -5.54
N ASN A 74 9.77 -13.96 -6.09
CA ASN A 74 8.71 -14.29 -7.03
C ASN A 74 7.32 -14.34 -6.39
N ALA A 75 7.17 -15.09 -5.31
CA ALA A 75 5.94 -15.11 -4.54
C ALA A 75 5.58 -13.72 -3.99
N GLY A 76 6.58 -12.93 -3.59
CA GLY A 76 6.37 -11.62 -3.01
C GLY A 76 5.82 -10.57 -3.98
N ILE A 77 6.22 -10.59 -5.26
CA ILE A 77 5.63 -9.70 -6.27
C ILE A 77 4.21 -10.14 -6.67
N ASP A 78 3.91 -11.45 -6.70
CA ASP A 78 2.54 -11.92 -6.94
C ASP A 78 1.61 -11.52 -5.78
N PHE A 79 2.13 -11.64 -4.56
CA PHE A 79 1.46 -11.14 -3.36
C PHE A 79 1.22 -9.63 -3.44
N ALA A 80 2.26 -8.82 -3.70
CA ALA A 80 2.14 -7.37 -3.82
C ALA A 80 1.16 -6.96 -4.92
N PHE A 81 1.17 -7.61 -6.08
CA PHE A 81 0.18 -7.35 -7.13
C PHE A 81 -1.26 -7.52 -6.65
N LYS A 82 -1.56 -8.59 -5.90
CA LYS A 82 -2.91 -8.84 -5.37
C LYS A 82 -3.28 -7.87 -4.26
N ASP A 83 -2.35 -7.63 -3.33
CA ASP A 83 -2.52 -6.70 -2.22
C ASP A 83 -2.87 -5.30 -2.73
N GLU A 84 -2.15 -4.80 -3.75
CA GLU A 84 -2.45 -3.51 -4.37
C GLU A 84 -3.83 -3.49 -5.05
N GLN A 85 -4.21 -4.57 -5.75
CA GLN A 85 -5.55 -4.67 -6.36
C GLN A 85 -6.67 -4.64 -5.31
N GLU A 86 -6.53 -5.39 -4.22
CA GLU A 86 -7.50 -5.41 -3.12
C GLU A 86 -7.54 -4.08 -2.36
N THR A 87 -6.40 -3.40 -2.25
CA THR A 87 -6.27 -2.09 -1.62
C THR A 87 -6.98 -0.99 -2.42
N VAL A 88 -6.90 -1.02 -3.76
CA VAL A 88 -7.70 -0.13 -4.64
C VAL A 88 -9.19 -0.26 -4.32
N ASP A 89 -9.71 -1.49 -4.31
CA ASP A 89 -11.13 -1.75 -4.04
C ASP A 89 -11.53 -1.24 -2.65
N PHE A 90 -10.69 -1.52 -1.65
CA PHE A 90 -10.92 -1.08 -0.27
C PHE A 90 -10.93 0.45 -0.14
N TYR A 91 -10.02 1.16 -0.82
CA TYR A 91 -9.92 2.61 -0.77
C TYR A 91 -11.07 3.30 -1.49
N LEU A 92 -11.47 2.81 -2.67
CA LEU A 92 -12.63 3.33 -3.39
C LEU A 92 -13.94 3.08 -2.61
N GLU A 93 -14.11 1.90 -2.02
CA GLU A 93 -15.25 1.60 -1.17
C GLU A 93 -15.29 2.54 0.04
N THR A 94 -14.15 2.73 0.72
CA THR A 94 -14.05 3.63 1.89
C THR A 94 -14.37 5.07 1.53
N ALA A 95 -13.85 5.55 0.39
CA ALA A 95 -14.14 6.89 -0.12
C ALA A 95 -15.63 7.11 -0.41
N SER A 96 -16.32 6.07 -0.90
CA SER A 96 -17.77 6.15 -1.17
C SER A 96 -18.64 6.24 0.10
N LYS A 97 -18.11 5.79 1.25
CA LYS A 97 -18.82 5.71 2.53
C LYS A 97 -18.69 6.96 3.41
N THR A 98 -18.10 8.04 2.90
CA THR A 98 -17.88 9.29 3.66
C THR A 98 -18.29 10.52 2.90
N ASP A 99 -18.86 11.50 3.60
CA ASP A 99 -19.10 12.85 3.08
C ASP A 99 -17.97 13.82 3.44
N ASN A 100 -17.03 13.41 4.30
CA ASN A 100 -15.87 14.24 4.61
C ASN A 100 -14.93 14.27 3.41
N LEU A 101 -14.90 15.42 2.72
CA LEU A 101 -14.13 15.63 1.50
C LEU A 101 -12.63 15.34 1.70
N LYS A 102 -12.04 15.72 2.84
CA LYS A 102 -10.62 15.46 3.10
C LYS A 102 -10.31 13.97 3.17
N ILE A 103 -11.17 13.20 3.83
CA ILE A 103 -11.02 11.74 3.92
C ILE A 103 -11.25 11.11 2.55
N LYS A 104 -12.33 11.50 1.86
CA LYS A 104 -12.67 11.01 0.52
C LYS A 104 -11.52 11.19 -0.46
N GLU A 105 -10.97 12.39 -0.53
CA GLU A 105 -9.86 12.69 -1.43
C GLU A 105 -8.57 11.96 -1.06
N ALA A 106 -8.28 11.76 0.23
CA ALA A 106 -7.10 11.01 0.65
C ALA A 106 -7.16 9.56 0.16
N PHE A 107 -8.30 8.89 0.33
CA PHE A 107 -8.50 7.52 -0.16
C PHE A 107 -8.53 7.42 -1.68
N ILE A 108 -9.16 8.37 -2.39
CA ILE A 108 -9.16 8.36 -3.86
C ILE A 108 -7.75 8.54 -4.42
N ARG A 109 -6.94 9.44 -3.86
CA ARG A 109 -5.56 9.64 -4.31
C ARG A 109 -4.72 8.39 -4.09
N ALA A 110 -4.78 7.80 -2.89
CA ALA A 110 -4.07 6.54 -2.61
C ALA A 110 -4.53 5.41 -3.55
N ALA A 111 -5.84 5.28 -3.83
CA ALA A 111 -6.33 4.29 -4.78
C ALA A 111 -5.77 4.46 -6.21
N HIS A 112 -5.50 5.69 -6.65
CA HIS A 112 -4.86 5.93 -7.94
C HIS A 112 -3.39 5.51 -7.95
N ASP A 113 -2.68 5.75 -6.85
CA ASP A 113 -1.29 5.34 -6.67
C ASP A 113 -1.20 3.81 -6.60
N GLU A 114 -2.05 3.14 -5.81
CA GLU A 114 -2.13 1.67 -5.71
C GLU A 114 -2.45 1.00 -7.06
N GLN A 115 -3.33 1.61 -7.86
CA GLN A 115 -3.62 1.10 -9.20
C GLN A 115 -2.38 1.17 -10.11
N ASN A 116 -1.53 2.20 -9.97
CA ASN A 116 -0.26 2.30 -10.68
C ASN A 116 0.76 1.29 -10.13
N HIS A 117 0.82 1.09 -8.82
CA HIS A 117 1.67 0.08 -8.18
C HIS A 117 1.35 -1.33 -8.68
N ALA A 118 0.06 -1.70 -8.72
CA ALA A 118 -0.40 -2.97 -9.27
C ALA A 118 0.04 -3.17 -10.73
N VAL A 119 0.01 -2.11 -11.56
CA VAL A 119 0.49 -2.18 -12.95
C VAL A 119 2.00 -2.47 -13.01
N TRP A 120 2.81 -1.86 -12.12
CA TRP A 120 4.23 -2.16 -12.03
C TRP A 120 4.50 -3.59 -11.58
N PHE A 121 3.79 -4.07 -10.56
CA PHE A 121 3.94 -5.46 -10.11
C PHE A 121 3.50 -6.45 -11.20
N LEU A 122 2.44 -6.15 -11.95
CA LEU A 122 2.04 -6.91 -13.13
C LEU A 122 3.14 -6.95 -14.21
N TYR A 123 3.79 -5.81 -14.49
CA TYR A 123 4.94 -5.77 -15.40
C TYR A 123 6.09 -6.67 -14.91
N PHE A 124 6.40 -6.65 -13.61
CA PHE A 124 7.41 -7.53 -13.02
C PHE A 124 7.04 -9.01 -13.05
N LEU A 125 5.76 -9.35 -12.95
CA LEU A 125 5.28 -10.73 -13.15
C LEU A 125 5.53 -11.21 -14.59
N ASN A 126 5.26 -10.37 -15.58
CA ASN A 126 5.43 -10.71 -16.99
C ASN A 126 6.89 -10.77 -17.43
N LYS A 127 7.77 -9.94 -16.84
CA LYS A 127 9.23 -10.00 -17.01
C LYS A 127 9.86 -11.34 -16.58
N ARG A 128 9.13 -12.20 -15.88
CA ARG A 128 9.59 -13.55 -15.47
C ARG A 128 9.29 -14.63 -16.49
N VAL A 129 8.39 -14.36 -17.43
CA VAL A 129 7.96 -15.31 -18.47
C VAL A 129 8.79 -15.16 -19.75
N SER A 130 9.84 -14.32 -19.71
CA SER A 130 10.78 -14.06 -20.79
C SER A 130 12.19 -14.52 -20.43
#